data_AF-A0A947HHI1-F1
#
_entry.id   AF-A0A947HHI1-F1
#
_cell.length_a   1.000
_cell.length_b   1.000
_cell.length_c   1.000
_cell.angle_alpha   90.00
_cell.angle_beta   90.00
_cell.angle_gamma   90.00
#
_symmetry.space_group_name_H-M   'P 1'
#
loop_
_entity.id
_entity.type
_entity.pdbx_description
1 polymer ?
#
loop_
_entity_poly.entity_id
_entity_poly.type
_entity_poly.pdbx_seq_one_letter_code
_entity_poly.pdbx_strand_id
1 'polypeptide(L)'
;MMLAAACADEDSPVAATSDTAVGDGLTLPDGQQPTDDGSPGPDADVEPGLDVAPCLPTCEDGACGPDGCGGACPACGDLPKAYGTACKLEGDVSAPAQVALAPAFGKIVFDYPVHLTPLPDGRLLIVEKRGVIKVMPDDETAEGADLALFLDIQGRVNSTSPEAGLLSVALHPNFPQNKQFFVNYTATIDSKLHSVIARFEAGDDGMGKAESEERLLTIPQPFSNHNGGQVAFGPDGMLYIGMGDGGSAGDPKGYAQNPAELLGKMLRIDVDAPAAPGLKYAIPVDNPFVGSGDGARDEIWALGLRNPWRFSFDPLTGNLWAADVGQKLWEEVHLIEKGKNYGWNIIEGGHCYKPVEGCDFTGLELPVVEYSHSLGQSITGGFVYRGTAIPSLVGAYIYADYVSGLLFAARFGADGTPAWTQIGDTGKKITSFGQRADGELFVIHASVFDPQLGEIFRLVPAVDAAPAGPTFPRKLSETGCYTNLETLTPAEGLFPYALNAPLWHDGADTVRHIALPPATALLPSTDEWTIPEGGKVIKTFVYPRPDGSLLKLETRFIIQRADGIR
;
A
#
# COMPACT_ATOMS: atom_id res chain seq x y z
N MET A 1 -11.32 -17.01 -22.13
CA MET A 1 -10.42 -18.07 -21.64
C MET A 1 -10.96 -19.42 -22.12
N MET A 2 -10.31 -20.08 -23.07
CA MET A 2 -10.73 -21.42 -23.56
C MET A 2 -9.82 -22.50 -22.96
N LEU A 3 -10.42 -23.52 -22.33
CA LEU A 3 -9.76 -24.76 -21.95
C LEU A 3 -10.09 -25.85 -22.98
N ALA A 4 -9.14 -26.75 -23.25
CA ALA A 4 -9.40 -28.02 -23.92
C ALA A 4 -9.10 -29.18 -22.96
N ALA A 5 -9.87 -30.28 -23.08
CA ALA A 5 -9.60 -31.54 -22.39
C ALA A 5 -9.28 -32.63 -23.42
N ALA A 6 -8.00 -32.79 -23.75
CA ALA A 6 -7.38 -33.97 -24.35
C ALA A 6 -5.85 -33.83 -24.23
N CYS A 7 -5.14 -34.96 -24.20
CA CYS A 7 -3.72 -35.10 -23.83
C CYS A 7 -2.74 -34.08 -24.46
N ALA A 8 -1.93 -33.47 -23.58
CA ALA A 8 -0.48 -33.33 -23.57
C ALA A 8 0.34 -33.04 -24.84
N ASP A 9 1.46 -32.30 -24.78
CA ASP A 9 2.09 -31.32 -23.84
C ASP A 9 3.43 -30.90 -24.56
N GLU A 10 4.26 -29.94 -24.16
CA GLU A 10 4.27 -28.90 -23.11
C GLU A 10 5.10 -27.71 -23.65
N ASP A 11 4.91 -26.49 -23.12
CA ASP A 11 5.96 -25.45 -23.08
C ASP A 11 5.60 -24.41 -22.01
N SER A 12 6.57 -24.00 -21.18
CA SER A 12 6.25 -23.55 -19.82
C SER A 12 6.69 -22.08 -19.44
N PRO A 13 6.16 -21.45 -18.35
CA PRO A 13 6.21 -19.99 -18.01
C PRO A 13 6.66 -19.52 -16.56
N VAL A 14 6.76 -18.19 -16.20
CA VAL A 14 7.52 -17.54 -15.07
C VAL A 14 6.78 -16.73 -13.96
N ALA A 15 5.72 -15.97 -14.25
CA ALA A 15 5.12 -15.03 -13.26
C ALA A 15 3.57 -14.93 -13.26
N ALA A 16 3.01 -14.51 -12.12
CA ALA A 16 1.65 -13.97 -11.96
C ALA A 16 1.64 -12.73 -11.03
N THR A 17 2.40 -11.72 -11.42
CA THR A 17 2.30 -10.36 -10.87
C THR A 17 0.90 -9.81 -11.07
N SER A 18 0.45 -8.93 -10.17
CA SER A 18 -0.77 -8.14 -10.37
C SER A 18 -0.47 -6.96 -11.30
N ASP A 19 -0.36 -7.24 -12.60
CA ASP A 19 -0.10 -6.20 -13.60
C ASP A 19 -1.39 -5.51 -14.06
N THR A 20 -1.62 -4.30 -13.55
CA THR A 20 -2.43 -3.29 -14.24
C THR A 20 -1.50 -2.42 -15.07
N ALA A 21 -1.41 -2.68 -16.37
CA ALA A 21 -0.54 -1.93 -17.27
C ALA A 21 -1.04 -0.49 -17.48
N VAL A 22 -0.32 0.48 -16.91
CA VAL A 22 -0.34 1.87 -17.36
C VAL A 22 0.72 1.99 -18.46
N GLY A 23 0.30 2.34 -19.67
CA GLY A 23 1.22 2.54 -20.77
C GLY A 23 1.89 3.92 -20.68
N ASP A 24 3.23 3.94 -20.74
CA ASP A 24 3.98 5.10 -21.20
C ASP A 24 5.17 4.64 -22.05
N GLY A 25 5.45 5.40 -23.11
CA GLY A 25 6.29 4.93 -24.20
C GLY A 25 7.80 5.13 -23.99
N LEU A 26 8.60 4.14 -24.38
CA LEU A 26 10.03 4.29 -24.61
C LEU A 26 10.38 3.89 -26.04
N THR A 27 10.71 4.90 -26.85
CA THR A 27 11.31 4.73 -28.18
C THR A 27 12.77 4.32 -28.07
N LEU A 28 13.20 3.36 -28.89
CA LEU A 28 14.62 3.09 -29.17
C LEU A 28 14.90 3.20 -30.69
N PRO A 29 16.12 3.55 -31.11
CA PRO A 29 16.39 4.12 -32.42
C PRO A 29 16.56 3.09 -33.56
N ASP A 30 16.39 3.58 -34.80
CA ASP A 30 16.63 2.86 -36.06
C ASP A 30 18.00 2.17 -36.14
N GLY A 31 18.04 0.95 -36.70
CA GLY A 31 19.31 0.27 -36.98
C GLY A 31 19.24 -1.13 -37.59
N GLN A 32 18.99 -1.21 -38.91
CA GLN A 32 19.39 -2.32 -39.82
C GLN A 32 18.68 -3.69 -39.70
N GLN A 33 17.83 -4.00 -40.70
CA GLN A 33 17.63 -5.37 -41.19
C GLN A 33 18.92 -5.94 -41.81
N PRO A 34 19.06 -7.26 -41.91
CA PRO A 34 19.03 -7.83 -43.26
C PRO A 34 18.19 -9.10 -43.44
N THR A 35 17.44 -9.09 -44.55
CA THR A 35 17.04 -10.18 -45.47
C THR A 35 17.03 -11.65 -45.03
N ASP A 36 15.83 -12.22 -45.20
CA ASP A 36 15.45 -13.62 -45.45
C ASP A 36 16.23 -14.32 -46.58
N ASP A 37 16.75 -15.53 -46.32
CA ASP A 37 16.82 -16.62 -47.31
C ASP A 37 16.52 -17.99 -46.67
N GLY A 38 15.67 -18.79 -47.31
CA GLY A 38 15.06 -19.96 -46.69
C GLY A 38 15.61 -21.31 -47.17
N SER A 39 15.62 -22.31 -46.28
CA SER A 39 15.23 -23.73 -46.51
C SER A 39 15.69 -24.64 -45.35
N PRO A 40 14.88 -25.60 -44.86
CA PRO A 40 15.26 -26.50 -43.78
C PRO A 40 16.04 -27.75 -44.24
N GLY A 41 16.86 -28.29 -43.35
CA GLY A 41 17.60 -29.57 -43.48
C GLY A 41 17.69 -30.26 -42.11
N PRO A 42 17.95 -31.59 -42.06
CA PRO A 42 17.09 -32.48 -41.28
C PRO A 42 17.56 -32.88 -39.87
N ASP A 43 16.56 -33.28 -39.09
CA ASP A 43 16.47 -34.15 -37.90
C ASP A 43 17.76 -34.62 -37.19
N ALA A 44 17.73 -34.49 -35.86
CA ALA A 44 18.41 -35.39 -34.94
C ALA A 44 17.62 -35.48 -33.62
N ASP A 45 16.73 -36.47 -33.51
CA ASP A 45 15.97 -36.75 -32.28
C ASP A 45 16.89 -37.10 -31.10
N VAL A 46 16.62 -36.51 -29.93
CA VAL A 46 17.03 -37.06 -28.62
C VAL A 46 15.89 -36.90 -27.62
N GLU A 47 15.05 -37.92 -27.55
CA GLU A 47 14.07 -38.16 -26.48
C GLU A 47 14.72 -38.24 -25.09
N PRO A 48 14.04 -37.75 -24.04
CA PRO A 48 13.78 -38.64 -22.91
C PRO A 48 12.39 -38.48 -22.25
N GLY A 49 11.40 -39.19 -22.78
CA GLY A 49 10.70 -40.26 -22.06
C GLY A 49 10.06 -39.94 -20.71
N LEU A 50 8.74 -39.72 -20.73
CA LEU A 50 7.84 -40.01 -19.60
C LEU A 50 6.58 -40.71 -20.15
N ASP A 51 6.52 -42.03 -20.01
CA ASP A 51 5.47 -42.89 -20.59
C ASP A 51 4.08 -42.55 -20.01
N VAL A 52 3.26 -41.81 -20.77
CA VAL A 52 1.83 -41.62 -20.49
C VAL A 52 1.03 -42.33 -21.58
N ALA A 53 0.73 -43.62 -21.37
CA ALA A 53 0.02 -44.44 -22.34
C ALA A 53 -1.40 -43.88 -22.64
N PRO A 54 -1.72 -43.50 -23.89
CA PRO A 54 -3.02 -42.89 -24.21
C PRO A 54 -4.12 -43.95 -24.35
N CYS A 55 -5.13 -43.90 -23.48
CA CYS A 55 -6.40 -44.61 -23.71
C CYS A 55 -7.29 -43.83 -24.70
N LEU A 56 -7.09 -44.08 -25.99
CA LEU A 56 -8.01 -43.64 -27.05
C LEU A 56 -8.70 -44.85 -27.68
N PRO A 57 -10.04 -45.00 -27.58
CA PRO A 57 -10.77 -45.94 -28.41
C PRO A 57 -10.98 -45.33 -29.80
N THR A 58 -10.38 -45.93 -30.82
CA THR A 58 -10.67 -45.61 -32.22
C THR A 58 -12.01 -46.21 -32.64
N CYS A 59 -12.97 -45.37 -33.00
CA CYS A 59 -14.14 -45.80 -33.78
C CYS A 59 -13.74 -45.86 -35.26
N GLU A 60 -13.32 -47.03 -35.75
CA GLU A 60 -13.11 -47.25 -37.18
C GLU A 60 -14.44 -47.22 -37.97
N ASP A 61 -14.37 -46.61 -39.15
CA ASP A 61 -15.40 -46.35 -40.16
C ASP A 61 -16.65 -47.26 -40.18
N GLY A 62 -17.84 -46.66 -40.03
CA GLY A 62 -19.10 -47.41 -40.05
C GLY A 62 -20.41 -46.60 -40.12
N ALA A 63 -20.61 -45.82 -41.19
CA ALA A 63 -21.90 -45.31 -41.69
C ALA A 63 -23.08 -45.11 -40.70
N CYS A 64 -23.24 -43.91 -40.12
CA CYS A 64 -24.51 -43.53 -39.49
C CYS A 64 -25.51 -43.04 -40.55
N GLY A 65 -26.61 -43.80 -40.72
CA GLY A 65 -27.80 -43.38 -41.47
C GLY A 65 -28.73 -42.47 -40.64
N PRO A 66 -29.84 -41.98 -41.24
CA PRO A 66 -30.71 -40.97 -40.62
C PRO A 66 -31.45 -41.42 -39.35
N ASP A 67 -31.52 -42.72 -39.05
CA ASP A 67 -32.22 -43.27 -37.87
C ASP A 67 -31.31 -43.51 -36.65
N GLY A 68 -30.05 -43.02 -36.69
CA GLY A 68 -29.15 -42.96 -35.53
C GLY A 68 -28.19 -44.14 -35.37
N CYS A 69 -27.09 -43.90 -34.63
CA CYS A 69 -26.01 -44.86 -34.44
C CYS A 69 -26.33 -45.83 -33.28
N GLY A 70 -26.76 -47.05 -33.60
CA GLY A 70 -27.11 -48.08 -32.61
C GLY A 70 -25.90 -48.86 -32.06
N GLY A 71 -25.20 -48.31 -31.07
CA GLY A 71 -24.10 -49.00 -30.39
C GLY A 71 -23.61 -48.23 -29.16
N ALA A 72 -23.41 -48.92 -28.04
CA ALA A 72 -22.94 -48.28 -26.81
C ALA A 72 -21.45 -47.90 -26.93
N CYS A 73 -21.14 -46.61 -26.75
CA CYS A 73 -19.77 -46.16 -26.57
C CYS A 73 -19.18 -46.79 -25.30
N PRO A 74 -17.93 -47.30 -25.30
CA PRO A 74 -17.29 -47.77 -24.07
C PRO A 74 -17.28 -46.64 -23.05
N ALA A 75 -17.64 -46.94 -21.81
CA ALA A 75 -17.72 -45.93 -20.76
C ALA A 75 -16.37 -45.22 -20.61
N CYS A 76 -16.39 -43.88 -20.62
CA CYS A 76 -15.35 -43.11 -19.95
C CYS A 76 -15.27 -43.66 -18.52
N GLY A 77 -14.13 -44.23 -18.14
CA GLY A 77 -13.94 -44.73 -16.78
C GLY A 77 -14.20 -43.62 -15.77
N ASP A 78 -14.70 -43.97 -14.58
CA ASP A 78 -15.03 -43.01 -13.52
C ASP A 78 -13.92 -41.95 -13.38
N LEU A 79 -14.18 -40.72 -13.84
CA LEU A 79 -13.32 -39.58 -13.57
C LEU A 79 -13.13 -39.49 -12.05
N PRO A 80 -11.90 -39.22 -11.55
CA PRO A 80 -11.65 -39.23 -10.12
C PRO A 80 -12.61 -38.30 -9.37
N LYS A 81 -13.54 -38.87 -8.60
CA LYS A 81 -14.49 -38.15 -7.73
C LYS A 81 -13.81 -37.57 -6.47
N ALA A 82 -12.51 -37.31 -6.57
CA ALA A 82 -11.67 -36.74 -5.55
C ALA A 82 -11.73 -35.21 -5.65
N TYR A 83 -12.57 -34.58 -4.83
CA TYR A 83 -12.64 -33.13 -4.73
C TYR A 83 -11.53 -32.60 -3.83
N GLY A 84 -10.99 -31.41 -4.16
CA GLY A 84 -9.77 -30.84 -3.57
C GLY A 84 -9.89 -30.39 -2.11
N THR A 85 -9.96 -31.36 -1.19
CA THR A 85 -10.07 -31.17 0.27
C THR A 85 -8.71 -31.14 0.99
N ALA A 86 -7.65 -31.66 0.36
CA ALA A 86 -6.29 -31.63 0.92
C ALA A 86 -5.64 -30.24 0.85
N CYS A 87 -5.91 -29.48 -0.22
CA CYS A 87 -5.39 -28.14 -0.44
C CYS A 87 -6.17 -27.10 0.38
N LYS A 88 -5.68 -26.84 1.59
CA LYS A 88 -6.26 -25.96 2.61
C LYS A 88 -5.72 -24.54 2.45
N LEU A 89 -6.39 -23.77 1.60
CA LEU A 89 -6.18 -22.32 1.42
C LEU A 89 -7.29 -21.52 2.10
N GLU A 90 -7.93 -22.13 3.09
CA GLU A 90 -8.96 -21.53 3.92
C GLU A 90 -8.30 -20.65 4.97
N GLY A 91 -8.81 -19.43 5.11
CA GLY A 91 -8.38 -18.53 6.16
C GLY A 91 -7.89 -17.17 5.69
N ASP A 92 -7.46 -16.38 6.66
CA ASP A 92 -6.95 -15.03 6.45
C ASP A 92 -5.42 -14.98 6.51
N VAL A 93 -4.82 -14.13 5.67
CA VAL A 93 -3.35 -14.03 5.48
C VAL A 93 -2.64 -13.27 6.59
N SER A 94 -3.29 -13.08 7.74
CA SER A 94 -2.73 -12.36 8.87
C SER A 94 -1.71 -13.19 9.67
N ALA A 95 -0.78 -12.51 10.36
CA ALA A 95 -0.06 -13.10 11.48
C ALA A 95 -1.07 -13.44 12.62
N PRO A 96 -0.68 -14.18 13.69
CA PRO A 96 -1.48 -14.18 14.92
C PRO A 96 -1.58 -12.74 15.42
N ALA A 97 -2.71 -12.10 15.11
CA ALA A 97 -2.85 -10.66 15.25
C ALA A 97 -2.90 -10.30 16.73
N GLN A 98 -2.15 -9.28 17.12
CA GLN A 98 -2.26 -8.68 18.45
C GLN A 98 -3.45 -7.71 18.47
N VAL A 99 -3.76 -7.12 17.32
CA VAL A 99 -4.81 -6.13 17.11
C VAL A 99 -5.72 -6.51 15.95
N ALA A 100 -6.92 -5.94 15.94
CA ALA A 100 -7.88 -6.04 14.85
C ALA A 100 -8.57 -4.69 14.63
N LEU A 101 -9.34 -4.59 13.55
CA LEU A 101 -10.14 -3.41 13.23
C LEU A 101 -11.61 -3.68 13.58
N ALA A 102 -12.15 -2.94 14.54
CA ALA A 102 -13.59 -2.87 14.80
C ALA A 102 -14.18 -1.72 13.95
N PRO A 103 -15.26 -1.93 13.17
CA PRO A 103 -15.91 -0.85 12.44
C PRO A 103 -16.37 0.26 13.38
N ALA A 104 -15.92 1.49 13.14
CA ALA A 104 -16.38 2.69 13.83
C ALA A 104 -17.18 3.52 12.83
N PHE A 105 -18.29 4.13 13.25
CA PHE A 105 -19.13 4.92 12.34
C PHE A 105 -19.67 4.11 11.14
N GLY A 106 -19.82 2.78 11.26
CA GLY A 106 -19.98 1.83 10.14
C GLY A 106 -21.27 1.93 9.29
N LYS A 107 -22.04 3.01 9.41
CA LYS A 107 -23.13 3.42 8.51
C LYS A 107 -22.77 4.64 7.66
N ILE A 108 -21.64 5.28 7.95
CA ILE A 108 -21.12 6.48 7.30
C ILE A 108 -20.04 6.03 6.33
N VAL A 109 -20.11 6.55 5.10
CA VAL A 109 -19.09 6.33 4.08
C VAL A 109 -18.51 7.70 3.71
N PHE A 110 -17.18 7.77 3.69
CA PHE A 110 -16.42 9.01 3.51
C PHE A 110 -15.82 9.11 2.10
N ASP A 111 -15.74 10.31 1.53
CA ASP A 111 -15.15 10.57 0.21
C ASP A 111 -13.64 10.80 0.34
N TYR A 112 -12.88 9.72 0.19
CA TYR A 112 -11.43 9.64 0.36
C TYR A 112 -10.93 10.36 1.63
N PRO A 113 -11.23 9.83 2.83
CA PRO A 113 -10.74 10.35 4.08
C PRO A 113 -9.21 10.21 4.18
N VAL A 114 -8.53 11.27 4.60
CA VAL A 114 -7.07 11.30 4.73
C VAL A 114 -6.57 11.70 6.11
N HIS A 115 -7.36 12.35 6.96
CA HIS A 115 -6.92 12.78 8.29
C HIS A 115 -8.09 12.90 9.27
N LEU A 116 -7.90 12.46 10.51
CA LEU A 116 -8.89 12.52 11.58
C LEU A 116 -8.24 13.13 12.83
N THR A 117 -8.82 14.20 13.39
CA THR A 117 -8.28 14.89 14.57
C THR A 117 -9.39 15.38 15.50
N PRO A 118 -9.22 15.33 16.83
CA PRO A 118 -10.24 15.76 17.78
C PRO A 118 -10.37 17.29 17.87
N LEU A 119 -11.60 17.74 18.16
CA LEU A 119 -11.92 19.08 18.64
C LEU A 119 -11.80 19.14 20.17
N PRO A 120 -11.54 20.33 20.77
CA PRO A 120 -11.47 20.48 22.23
C PRO A 120 -12.77 20.18 22.99
N ASP A 121 -13.91 20.06 22.30
CA ASP A 121 -15.20 19.66 22.87
C ASP A 121 -15.47 18.14 22.78
N GLY A 122 -14.51 17.36 22.28
CA GLY A 122 -14.60 15.92 22.13
C GLY A 122 -15.19 15.45 20.79
N ARG A 123 -15.67 16.33 19.92
CA ARG A 123 -16.05 15.95 18.55
C ARG A 123 -14.82 15.65 17.69
N LEU A 124 -15.01 15.11 16.50
CA LEU A 124 -13.95 14.76 15.56
C LEU A 124 -14.08 15.57 14.26
N LEU A 125 -12.95 16.00 13.70
CA LEU A 125 -12.84 16.53 12.33
C LEU A 125 -12.27 15.46 11.41
N ILE A 126 -13.02 15.10 10.37
CA ILE A 126 -12.58 14.23 9.28
C ILE A 126 -12.31 15.06 8.02
N VAL A 127 -11.11 14.87 7.46
CA VAL A 127 -10.64 15.57 6.26
C VAL A 127 -10.80 14.66 5.04
N GLU A 128 -11.55 15.14 4.06
CA GLU A 128 -11.79 14.48 2.77
C GLU A 128 -10.94 15.15 1.68
N LYS A 129 -10.17 14.34 0.94
CA LYS A 129 -9.11 14.77 -0.01
C LYS A 129 -9.56 15.83 -1.00
N ARG A 130 -10.85 15.86 -1.37
CA ARG A 130 -11.42 16.80 -2.34
C ARG A 130 -11.47 18.26 -1.87
N GLY A 131 -11.25 18.54 -0.57
CA GLY A 131 -11.33 19.89 -0.02
C GLY A 131 -12.49 20.12 0.95
N VAL A 132 -12.97 19.07 1.61
CA VAL A 132 -14.05 19.14 2.60
C VAL A 132 -13.52 18.69 3.96
N ILE A 133 -13.94 19.38 5.02
CA ILE A 133 -13.79 18.91 6.40
C ILE A 133 -15.20 18.79 6.98
N LYS A 134 -15.53 17.63 7.53
CA LYS A 134 -16.79 17.40 8.26
C LYS A 134 -16.49 17.28 9.75
N VAL A 135 -17.42 17.74 10.58
CA VAL A 135 -17.43 17.46 12.02
C VAL A 135 -18.45 16.37 12.32
N MET A 136 -18.08 15.44 13.20
CA MET A 136 -18.92 14.34 13.67
C MET A 136 -18.74 14.12 15.17
N PRO A 137 -19.73 13.55 15.88
CA PRO A 137 -19.57 13.19 17.29
C PRO A 137 -18.52 12.08 17.46
N ASP A 138 -17.90 11.99 18.64
CA ASP A 138 -17.12 10.82 19.07
C ASP A 138 -18.05 9.72 19.64
N ASP A 139 -19.18 9.50 18.96
CA ASP A 139 -20.09 8.39 19.18
C ASP A 139 -19.98 7.48 17.95
N GLU A 140 -19.30 6.34 18.11
CA GLU A 140 -19.07 5.35 17.04
C GLU A 140 -20.38 4.79 16.43
N THR A 141 -21.55 5.05 17.04
CA THR A 141 -22.87 4.62 16.56
C THR A 141 -23.58 5.63 15.64
N ALA A 142 -23.00 6.82 15.46
CA ALA A 142 -23.57 7.90 14.66
C ALA A 142 -23.84 7.52 13.19
N GLU A 143 -24.79 8.21 12.57
CA GLU A 143 -25.22 7.99 11.19
C GLU A 143 -24.84 9.16 10.26
N GLY A 144 -25.01 8.97 8.94
CA GLY A 144 -24.65 9.98 7.93
C GLY A 144 -25.31 11.35 8.10
N ALA A 145 -26.45 11.41 8.80
CA ALA A 145 -27.16 12.65 9.10
C ALA A 145 -26.55 13.48 10.24
N ASP A 146 -25.65 12.89 11.04
CA ASP A 146 -25.02 13.54 12.20
C ASP A 146 -23.75 14.33 11.82
N LEU A 147 -23.29 14.23 10.57
CA LEU A 147 -22.14 14.98 10.07
C LEU A 147 -22.56 16.40 9.67
N ALA A 148 -21.95 17.40 10.28
CA ALA A 148 -22.05 18.79 9.83
C ALA A 148 -20.82 19.19 9.00
N LEU A 149 -21.01 20.11 8.07
CA LEU A 149 -19.91 20.70 7.28
C LEU A 149 -19.11 21.65 8.18
N PHE A 150 -17.83 21.35 8.39
CA PHE A 150 -16.91 22.25 9.10
C PHE A 150 -16.21 23.23 8.14
N LEU A 151 -15.77 22.77 6.96
CA LEU A 151 -15.14 23.62 5.94
C LEU A 151 -15.38 23.05 4.55
N ASP A 152 -15.71 23.91 3.59
CA ASP A 152 -15.64 23.60 2.15
C ASP A 152 -14.69 24.60 1.47
N ILE A 153 -13.64 24.06 0.85
CA ILE A 153 -12.73 24.77 -0.04
C ILE A 153 -12.49 24.00 -1.35
N GLN A 154 -13.43 23.13 -1.77
CA GLN A 154 -13.29 22.31 -2.99
C GLN A 154 -12.92 23.14 -4.23
N GLY A 155 -13.48 24.34 -4.37
CA GLY A 155 -13.17 25.27 -5.46
C GLY A 155 -11.75 25.88 -5.46
N ARG A 156 -10.93 25.59 -4.44
CA ARG A 156 -9.53 26.04 -4.31
C ARG A 156 -8.52 24.89 -4.37
N VAL A 157 -8.98 23.67 -4.11
CA VAL A 157 -8.16 22.46 -3.98
C VAL A 157 -7.97 21.81 -5.35
N ASN A 158 -6.71 21.67 -5.76
CA ASN A 158 -6.35 20.71 -6.79
C ASN A 158 -6.16 19.34 -6.13
N SER A 159 -7.06 18.39 -6.44
CA SER A 159 -7.04 17.01 -5.93
C SER A 159 -6.90 15.95 -7.03
N THR A 160 -6.36 16.32 -8.21
CA THR A 160 -6.41 15.46 -9.40
C THR A 160 -5.42 14.29 -9.39
N SER A 161 -4.26 14.42 -8.73
CA SER A 161 -3.33 13.30 -8.54
C SER A 161 -3.68 12.49 -7.28
N PRO A 162 -3.15 11.26 -7.11
CA PRO A 162 -3.38 10.46 -5.91
C PRO A 162 -2.94 11.12 -4.60
N GLU A 163 -1.87 11.91 -4.61
CA GLU A 163 -1.31 12.54 -3.40
C GLU A 163 -1.76 14.00 -3.22
N ALA A 164 -2.30 14.65 -4.25
CA ALA A 164 -2.81 16.01 -4.18
C ALA A 164 -4.22 16.06 -3.56
N GLY A 165 -4.49 17.06 -2.71
CA GLY A 165 -5.80 17.32 -2.15
C GLY A 165 -5.74 18.32 -0.99
N LEU A 166 -6.78 18.32 -0.16
CA LEU A 166 -6.70 18.82 1.21
C LEU A 166 -6.22 17.65 2.08
N LEU A 167 -5.04 17.81 2.71
CA LEU A 167 -4.27 16.68 3.23
C LEU A 167 -4.24 16.62 4.76
N SER A 168 -4.41 17.74 5.45
CA SER A 168 -4.41 17.80 6.92
C SER A 168 -5.05 19.07 7.46
N VAL A 169 -5.44 19.02 8.73
CA VAL A 169 -5.92 20.16 9.52
C VAL A 169 -5.31 20.09 10.93
N ALA A 170 -4.79 21.21 11.42
CA ALA A 170 -4.30 21.39 12.78
C ALA A 170 -5.06 22.54 13.45
N LEU A 171 -5.66 22.28 14.62
CA LEU A 171 -6.24 23.33 15.45
C LEU A 171 -5.11 24.04 16.22
N HIS A 172 -5.23 25.36 16.39
CA HIS A 172 -4.30 26.07 17.27
C HIS A 172 -4.37 25.52 18.71
N PRO A 173 -3.28 25.46 19.49
CA PRO A 173 -3.34 25.06 20.90
C PRO A 173 -4.30 25.92 21.74
N ASN A 174 -4.55 27.17 21.31
CA ASN A 174 -5.50 28.12 21.88
C ASN A 174 -6.84 28.22 21.10
N PHE A 175 -7.20 27.21 20.30
CA PHE A 175 -8.39 27.21 19.43
C PHE A 175 -9.71 27.58 20.13
N PRO A 176 -10.01 27.13 21.37
CA PRO A 176 -11.26 27.51 22.03
C PRO A 176 -11.43 29.04 22.17
N GLN A 177 -10.33 29.78 22.26
CA GLN A 177 -10.25 31.22 22.45
C GLN A 177 -10.02 31.97 21.14
N ASN A 178 -9.02 31.60 20.34
CA ASN A 178 -8.65 32.34 19.12
C ASN A 178 -9.35 31.85 17.85
N LYS A 179 -10.04 30.70 17.89
CA LYS A 179 -10.75 30.07 16.76
C LYS A 179 -9.87 29.75 15.53
N GLN A 180 -8.54 29.80 15.65
CA GLN A 180 -7.65 29.61 14.50
C GLN A 180 -7.32 28.14 14.23
N PHE A 181 -7.35 27.76 12.98
CA PHE A 181 -6.91 26.45 12.51
C PHE A 181 -6.15 26.58 11.19
N PHE A 182 -5.36 25.56 10.89
CA PHE A 182 -4.37 25.57 9.82
C PHE A 182 -4.58 24.34 8.96
N VAL A 183 -4.54 24.51 7.65
CA VAL A 183 -4.68 23.41 6.68
C VAL A 183 -3.49 23.39 5.74
N ASN A 184 -3.19 22.19 5.24
CA ASN A 184 -2.27 21.99 4.12
C ASN A 184 -3.06 21.38 2.97
N TYR A 185 -3.06 22.08 1.83
CA TYR A 185 -3.73 21.62 0.62
C TYR A 185 -2.95 21.99 -0.63
N THR A 186 -3.14 21.22 -1.70
CA THR A 186 -2.55 21.53 -3.00
C THR A 186 -3.48 22.40 -3.85
N ALA A 187 -2.93 23.35 -4.57
CA ALA A 187 -3.66 24.31 -5.40
C ALA A 187 -3.01 24.46 -6.79
N THR A 188 -3.79 24.89 -7.78
CA THR A 188 -3.25 25.36 -9.06
C THR A 188 -3.09 26.88 -9.02
N ILE A 189 -1.87 27.37 -9.04
CA ILE A 189 -1.52 28.80 -9.07
C ILE A 189 -0.59 29.01 -10.27
N ASP A 190 -0.90 30.01 -11.10
CA ASP A 190 -0.18 30.29 -12.36
C ASP A 190 0.05 29.04 -13.23
N SER A 191 -1.00 28.23 -13.35
CA SER A 191 -1.03 26.94 -14.07
C SER A 191 -0.05 25.87 -13.55
N LYS A 192 0.44 25.98 -12.32
CA LYS A 192 1.34 25.01 -11.66
C LYS A 192 0.77 24.52 -10.33
N LEU A 193 1.09 23.28 -9.98
CA LEU A 193 0.78 22.72 -8.67
C LEU A 193 1.62 23.43 -7.59
N HIS A 194 1.01 23.71 -6.44
CA HIS A 194 1.65 24.25 -5.26
C HIS A 194 1.07 23.59 -4.01
N SER A 195 1.87 23.34 -2.98
CA SER A 195 1.35 23.12 -1.62
C SER A 195 1.12 24.48 -0.96
N VAL A 196 -0.03 24.63 -0.30
CA VAL A 196 -0.45 25.85 0.39
C VAL A 196 -0.72 25.50 1.84
N ILE A 197 0.02 26.16 2.74
CA ILE A 197 -0.28 26.13 4.18
C ILE A 197 -1.01 27.43 4.48
N ALA A 198 -2.25 27.31 4.95
CA ALA A 198 -3.13 28.44 5.17
C ALA A 198 -3.76 28.41 6.57
N ARG A 199 -3.86 29.59 7.18
CA ARG A 199 -4.64 29.85 8.38
C ARG A 199 -6.09 30.17 8.00
N PHE A 200 -7.01 29.70 8.82
CA PHE A 200 -8.44 30.01 8.77
C PHE A 200 -8.94 30.27 10.19
N GLU A 201 -10.13 30.85 10.30
CA GLU A 201 -10.83 31.08 11.56
C GLU A 201 -12.19 30.36 11.56
N ALA A 202 -12.59 29.83 12.72
CA ALA A 202 -13.97 29.42 12.95
C ALA A 202 -14.88 30.59 13.33
N GLY A 203 -16.19 30.44 13.09
CA GLY A 203 -17.24 31.35 13.54
C GLY A 203 -17.67 31.11 14.99
N ASP A 204 -18.66 31.87 15.45
CA ASP A 204 -19.27 31.72 16.78
C ASP A 204 -20.06 30.40 16.92
N ASP A 205 -20.48 29.81 15.80
CA ASP A 205 -21.05 28.46 15.69
C ASP A 205 -20.01 27.33 15.77
N GLY A 206 -18.72 27.69 15.77
CA GLY A 206 -17.60 26.75 15.76
C GLY A 206 -17.32 26.10 14.42
N MET A 207 -17.89 26.58 13.30
CA MET A 207 -17.61 26.09 11.95
C MET A 207 -16.57 26.97 11.25
N GLY A 208 -15.78 26.39 10.33
CA GLY A 208 -14.72 27.09 9.60
C GLY A 208 -15.25 28.06 8.53
N LYS A 209 -14.79 29.32 8.59
CA LYS A 209 -15.15 30.37 7.63
C LYS A 209 -14.25 30.29 6.41
N ALA A 210 -14.72 29.75 5.29
CA ALA A 210 -13.91 29.58 4.09
C ALA A 210 -13.33 30.91 3.56
N GLU A 211 -14.01 32.03 3.74
CA GLU A 211 -13.57 33.38 3.35
C GLU A 211 -12.45 33.97 4.24
N SER A 212 -12.13 33.34 5.37
CA SER A 212 -11.08 33.79 6.31
C SER A 212 -9.65 33.34 5.96
N GLU A 213 -9.45 32.75 4.78
CA GLU A 213 -8.15 32.20 4.34
C GLU A 213 -7.02 33.23 4.35
N GLU A 214 -5.97 32.96 5.11
CA GLU A 214 -4.67 33.62 4.98
C GLU A 214 -3.58 32.60 4.64
N ARG A 215 -3.02 32.67 3.44
CA ARG A 215 -1.88 31.83 3.03
C ARG A 215 -0.63 32.24 3.78
N LEU A 216 -0.06 31.30 4.53
CA LEU A 216 1.19 31.48 5.26
C LEU A 216 2.38 31.11 4.37
N LEU A 217 2.31 29.95 3.73
CA LEU A 217 3.30 29.44 2.79
C LEU A 217 2.61 28.99 1.50
N THR A 218 3.31 29.14 0.38
CA THR A 218 2.91 28.64 -0.93
C THR A 218 4.17 28.15 -1.64
N ILE A 219 4.29 26.84 -1.76
CA ILE A 219 5.51 26.14 -2.17
C ILE A 219 5.25 25.48 -3.53
N PRO A 220 5.96 25.87 -4.61
CA PRO A 220 5.79 25.26 -5.92
C PRO A 220 6.09 23.76 -5.89
N GLN A 221 5.21 22.95 -6.45
CA GLN A 221 5.39 21.50 -6.60
C GLN A 221 5.85 21.22 -8.04
N PRO A 222 7.08 20.68 -8.26
CA PRO A 222 7.61 20.45 -9.60
C PRO A 222 6.95 19.27 -10.31
N PHE A 223 6.40 18.30 -9.57
CA PHE A 223 5.66 17.14 -10.08
C PHE A 223 4.34 16.95 -9.31
N SER A 224 3.57 15.93 -9.68
CA SER A 224 2.21 15.67 -9.17
C SER A 224 2.16 14.81 -7.90
N ASN A 225 3.31 14.41 -7.36
CA ASN A 225 3.46 13.48 -6.26
C ASN A 225 4.52 13.98 -5.25
N HIS A 226 4.68 13.26 -4.14
CA HIS A 226 5.47 13.65 -2.96
C HIS A 226 5.10 15.02 -2.39
N ASN A 227 3.80 15.25 -2.22
CA ASN A 227 3.30 16.53 -1.71
C ASN A 227 3.39 16.65 -0.17
N GLY A 228 3.86 15.61 0.53
CA GLY A 228 3.82 15.50 1.99
C GLY A 228 2.38 15.59 2.48
N GLY A 229 2.12 16.52 3.41
CA GLY A 229 0.75 17.04 3.58
C GLY A 229 0.27 17.19 5.01
N GLN A 230 0.97 16.63 6.00
CA GLN A 230 0.58 16.84 7.39
C GLN A 230 1.05 18.19 7.94
N VAL A 231 0.20 18.81 8.75
CA VAL A 231 0.54 19.89 9.67
C VAL A 231 0.12 19.51 11.09
N ALA A 232 0.92 19.87 12.08
CA ALA A 232 0.57 19.68 13.50
C ALA A 232 1.35 20.68 14.37
N PHE A 233 0.82 20.97 15.56
CA PHE A 233 1.55 21.76 16.55
C PHE A 233 2.50 20.87 17.37
N GLY A 234 3.72 21.36 17.57
CA GLY A 234 4.68 20.76 18.49
C GLY A 234 4.37 21.08 19.96
N PRO A 235 4.99 20.36 20.91
CA PRO A 235 4.88 20.65 22.34
C PRO A 235 5.49 22.01 22.74
N ASP A 236 6.23 22.64 21.83
CA ASP A 236 6.78 24.00 21.93
C ASP A 236 5.82 25.10 21.42
N GLY A 237 4.65 24.74 20.92
CA GLY A 237 3.65 25.66 20.37
C GLY A 237 3.89 26.07 18.91
N MET A 238 4.91 25.53 18.24
CA MET A 238 5.22 25.87 16.85
C MET A 238 4.44 24.99 15.86
N LEU A 239 4.14 25.53 14.67
CA LEU A 239 3.51 24.76 13.60
C LEU A 239 4.57 24.00 12.79
N TYR A 240 4.52 22.68 12.85
CA TYR A 240 5.36 21.78 12.07
C TYR A 240 4.66 21.37 10.77
N ILE A 241 5.43 21.25 9.69
CA ILE A 241 4.93 20.98 8.33
C ILE A 241 5.84 19.93 7.67
N GLY A 242 5.28 18.76 7.34
CA GLY A 242 5.99 17.69 6.64
C GLY A 242 5.88 17.85 5.13
N MET A 243 7.01 18.08 4.44
CA MET A 243 7.07 18.32 3.00
C MET A 243 7.93 17.29 2.28
N GLY A 244 7.36 16.62 1.28
CA GLY A 244 8.12 15.76 0.36
C GLY A 244 9.01 16.55 -0.59
N ASP A 245 9.89 15.84 -1.30
CA ASP A 245 10.93 16.37 -2.20
C ASP A 245 10.40 17.07 -3.45
N GLY A 246 9.09 16.98 -3.70
CA GLY A 246 8.41 17.57 -4.85
C GLY A 246 8.09 16.60 -5.98
N GLY A 247 8.52 15.35 -5.87
CA GLY A 247 8.06 14.24 -6.70
C GLY A 247 9.03 13.76 -7.76
N SER A 248 8.53 12.86 -8.61
CA SER A 248 9.29 12.05 -9.57
C SER A 248 10.29 11.08 -8.89
N ALA A 249 10.86 10.19 -9.70
CA ALA A 249 11.74 9.14 -9.19
C ALA A 249 13.12 9.68 -8.81
N GLY A 250 13.51 9.49 -7.55
CA GLY A 250 14.88 9.75 -7.09
C GLY A 250 15.29 11.22 -7.02
N ASP A 251 14.38 12.12 -6.60
CA ASP A 251 14.58 13.57 -6.46
C ASP A 251 15.44 14.17 -7.59
N PRO A 252 14.89 14.33 -8.81
CA PRO A 252 15.62 14.85 -9.95
C PRO A 252 15.93 16.36 -9.83
N LYS A 253 15.46 17.03 -8.77
CA LYS A 253 15.77 18.43 -8.45
C LYS A 253 16.85 18.57 -7.37
N GLY A 254 17.14 17.50 -6.64
CA GLY A 254 18.04 17.52 -5.48
C GLY A 254 17.49 18.38 -4.33
N TYR A 255 16.18 18.56 -4.27
CA TYR A 255 15.54 19.44 -3.30
C TYR A 255 15.67 18.93 -1.86
N ALA A 256 15.62 17.63 -1.61
CA ALA A 256 15.74 17.08 -0.26
C ALA A 256 17.06 17.44 0.43
N GLN A 257 18.18 17.37 -0.31
CA GLN A 257 19.52 17.78 0.16
C GLN A 257 19.83 19.28 -0.01
N ASN A 258 19.06 20.02 -0.81
CA ASN A 258 19.26 21.46 -0.98
C ASN A 258 18.65 22.25 0.19
N PRO A 259 19.44 22.97 1.02
CA PRO A 259 18.91 23.75 2.14
C PRO A 259 18.27 25.07 1.70
N ALA A 260 18.47 25.53 0.46
CA ALA A 260 17.81 26.73 -0.07
C ALA A 260 16.33 26.50 -0.47
N GLU A 261 15.86 25.25 -0.42
CA GLU A 261 14.54 24.82 -0.87
C GLU A 261 13.72 24.25 0.30
N LEU A 262 12.39 24.43 0.25
CA LEU A 262 11.47 23.99 1.32
C LEU A 262 10.93 22.56 1.15
N LEU A 263 11.31 21.88 0.06
CA LEU A 263 10.87 20.52 -0.27
C LEU A 263 11.87 19.47 0.25
N GLY A 264 11.36 18.31 0.65
CA GLY A 264 12.11 17.22 1.29
C GLY A 264 12.61 17.61 2.68
N LYS A 265 11.73 18.22 3.48
CA LYS A 265 12.02 18.89 4.76
C LYS A 265 10.93 18.61 5.80
N MET A 266 11.33 18.66 7.06
CA MET A 266 10.43 19.06 8.14
C MET A 266 10.63 20.56 8.36
N LEU A 267 9.57 21.36 8.23
CA LEU A 267 9.59 22.80 8.50
C LEU A 267 8.96 23.10 9.86
N ARG A 268 9.34 24.22 10.47
CA ARG A 268 8.82 24.70 11.76
C ARG A 268 8.70 26.22 11.74
N ILE A 269 7.49 26.73 11.94
CA ILE A 269 7.18 28.17 11.91
C ILE A 269 6.38 28.62 13.15
N ASP A 270 6.52 29.89 13.51
CA ASP A 270 5.75 30.53 14.57
C ASP A 270 4.57 31.32 13.95
N VAL A 271 3.35 31.02 14.39
CA VAL A 271 2.12 31.64 13.86
C VAL A 271 1.49 32.68 14.79
N ASP A 272 2.03 32.81 16.01
CA ASP A 272 1.59 33.75 17.06
C ASP A 272 2.49 35.00 17.11
N ALA A 273 3.79 34.86 16.87
CA ALA A 273 4.73 35.97 16.95
C ALA A 273 4.67 36.91 15.72
N PRO A 274 5.06 38.20 15.87
CA PRO A 274 5.03 39.16 14.77
C PRO A 274 5.91 38.76 13.58
N ALA A 275 5.29 38.58 12.42
CA ALA A 275 5.98 38.24 11.18
C ALA A 275 6.94 39.36 10.71
N ALA A 276 8.05 38.95 10.09
CA ALA A 276 8.94 39.88 9.40
C ALA A 276 8.26 40.49 8.15
N PRO A 277 8.67 41.67 7.66
CA PRO A 277 8.07 42.30 6.49
C PRO A 277 8.08 41.38 5.26
N GLY A 278 6.88 41.10 4.72
CA GLY A 278 6.68 40.21 3.57
C GLY A 278 6.28 38.77 3.95
N LEU A 279 6.42 38.36 5.21
CA LEU A 279 5.94 37.08 5.72
C LEU A 279 4.58 37.22 6.43
N LYS A 280 3.93 36.08 6.66
CA LYS A 280 2.65 35.95 7.40
C LYS A 280 2.78 35.13 8.69
N TYR A 281 3.99 34.68 8.97
CA TYR A 281 4.43 33.90 10.13
C TYR A 281 5.81 34.44 10.54
N ALA A 282 6.23 34.13 11.75
CA ALA A 282 7.57 34.41 12.24
C ALA A 282 8.46 33.16 12.15
N ILE A 283 9.77 33.40 12.09
CA ILE A 283 10.80 32.38 12.18
C ILE A 283 11.13 32.19 13.67
N PRO A 284 11.00 30.97 14.23
CA PRO A 284 11.52 30.67 15.57
C PRO A 284 13.03 30.94 15.60
N VAL A 285 13.50 31.80 16.51
CA VAL A 285 14.91 32.21 16.61
C VAL A 285 15.87 31.05 16.92
N ASP A 286 15.34 29.91 17.35
CA ASP A 286 16.09 28.71 17.62
C ASP A 286 16.04 27.68 16.48
N ASN A 287 15.40 27.95 15.33
CA ASN A 287 15.48 27.04 14.18
C ASN A 287 16.96 26.83 13.76
N PRO A 288 17.36 25.59 13.40
CA PRO A 288 18.77 25.21 13.27
C PRO A 288 19.55 25.93 12.15
N PHE A 289 18.86 26.46 11.14
CA PHE A 289 19.49 27.13 9.98
C PHE A 289 19.44 28.66 10.07
N VAL A 290 18.84 29.24 11.12
CA VAL A 290 18.63 30.68 11.25
C VAL A 290 19.94 31.45 11.22
N GLY A 291 20.11 32.28 10.20
CA GLY A 291 21.30 33.14 10.07
C GLY A 291 22.61 32.39 9.82
N SER A 292 22.55 31.15 9.32
CA SER A 292 23.72 30.35 8.88
C SER A 292 24.64 31.11 7.92
N GLY A 293 24.06 31.98 7.08
CA GLY A 293 24.77 32.77 6.07
C GLY A 293 25.12 32.01 4.78
N ASP A 294 24.73 30.73 4.68
CA ASP A 294 24.97 29.86 3.52
C ASP A 294 23.81 29.85 2.50
N GLY A 295 22.71 30.53 2.80
CA GLY A 295 21.50 30.57 1.97
C GLY A 295 20.47 29.50 2.31
N ALA A 296 20.66 28.74 3.39
CA ALA A 296 19.63 27.86 3.94
C ALA A 296 18.34 28.63 4.29
N ARG A 297 17.22 27.91 4.23
CA ARG A 297 15.90 28.45 4.57
C ARG A 297 15.67 28.35 6.08
N ASP A 298 15.49 29.51 6.69
CA ASP A 298 15.24 29.69 8.13
C ASP A 298 14.02 28.88 8.64
N GLU A 299 13.08 28.52 7.75
CA GLU A 299 11.92 27.67 8.07
C GLU A 299 12.27 26.20 8.36
N ILE A 300 13.46 25.73 7.98
CA ILE A 300 13.83 24.31 8.06
C ILE A 300 14.11 23.91 9.52
N TRP A 301 13.47 22.82 9.96
CA TRP A 301 13.80 22.10 11.19
C TRP A 301 14.72 20.91 10.92
N ALA A 302 14.47 20.15 9.85
CA ALA A 302 15.30 19.04 9.39
C ALA A 302 15.18 18.83 7.87
N LEU A 303 16.14 18.15 7.26
CA LEU A 303 16.21 17.92 5.81
C LEU A 303 16.50 16.47 5.42
N GLY A 304 16.54 16.19 4.12
CA GLY A 304 16.83 14.86 3.59
C GLY A 304 15.66 13.88 3.74
N LEU A 305 14.43 14.36 3.68
CA LEU A 305 13.20 13.54 3.69
C LEU A 305 12.65 13.40 2.25
N ARG A 306 11.93 12.31 1.96
CA ARG A 306 11.39 12.01 0.63
C ARG A 306 9.94 12.43 0.45
N ASN A 307 9.05 11.89 1.27
CA ASN A 307 7.62 12.16 1.33
C ASN A 307 7.09 11.79 2.74
N PRO A 308 7.34 12.62 3.77
CA PRO A 308 6.90 12.38 5.15
C PRO A 308 5.37 12.56 5.25
N TRP A 309 4.63 11.49 4.91
CA TRP A 309 3.18 11.50 4.73
C TRP A 309 2.45 11.74 6.04
N ARG A 310 2.83 11.04 7.12
CA ARG A 310 2.26 11.21 8.46
C ARG A 310 3.32 11.20 9.55
N PHE A 311 3.14 12.09 10.51
CA PHE A 311 3.99 12.27 11.68
C PHE A 311 3.16 12.57 12.94
N SER A 312 3.73 12.35 14.11
CA SER A 312 3.12 12.75 15.37
C SER A 312 4.16 13.03 16.46
N PHE A 313 3.82 13.93 17.36
CA PHE A 313 4.55 14.07 18.62
C PHE A 313 3.99 13.09 19.64
N ASP A 314 4.86 12.31 20.29
CA ASP A 314 4.46 11.55 21.46
C ASP A 314 4.24 12.51 22.65
N PRO A 315 3.02 12.65 23.19
CA PRO A 315 2.72 13.64 24.22
C PRO A 315 3.45 13.40 25.55
N LEU A 316 4.04 12.21 25.76
CA LEU A 316 4.79 11.89 26.98
C LEU A 316 6.29 12.22 26.87
N THR A 317 6.92 12.03 25.70
CA THR A 317 8.36 12.24 25.51
C THR A 317 8.71 13.50 24.74
N GLY A 318 7.77 14.04 23.95
CA GLY A 318 8.03 15.12 23.00
C GLY A 318 8.70 14.67 21.70
N ASN A 319 8.98 13.37 21.54
CA ASN A 319 9.62 12.83 20.33
C ASN A 319 8.70 12.97 19.12
N LEU A 320 9.26 13.52 18.03
CA LEU A 320 8.60 13.64 16.73
C LEU A 320 8.88 12.39 15.89
N TRP A 321 7.87 11.52 15.75
CA TRP A 321 7.93 10.36 14.88
C TRP A 321 7.38 10.72 13.50
N ALA A 322 8.07 10.39 12.42
CA ALA A 322 7.58 10.56 11.06
C ALA A 322 7.81 9.28 10.25
N ALA A 323 6.80 8.82 9.53
CA ALA A 323 6.98 7.79 8.51
C ALA A 323 7.20 8.46 7.16
N ASP A 324 8.25 8.04 6.45
CA ASP A 324 8.70 8.63 5.20
C ASP A 324 8.67 7.57 4.09
N VAL A 325 7.97 7.86 2.99
CA VAL A 325 7.62 6.85 1.98
C VAL A 325 8.83 6.53 1.10
N GLY A 326 9.10 5.24 0.94
CA GLY A 326 10.20 4.68 0.15
C GLY A 326 10.11 4.94 -1.36
N GLN A 327 11.24 4.80 -2.08
CA GLN A 327 11.31 5.02 -3.53
C GLN A 327 11.18 3.73 -4.33
N LYS A 328 11.91 2.69 -3.94
CA LYS A 328 12.19 1.52 -4.76
C LYS A 328 12.34 0.25 -3.94
N LEU A 329 13.01 0.33 -2.79
CA LEU A 329 13.44 -0.84 -2.03
C LEU A 329 13.09 -0.79 -0.55
N TRP A 330 13.04 0.38 0.09
CA TRP A 330 12.91 0.50 1.54
C TRP A 330 11.91 1.58 1.97
N GLU A 331 10.97 1.17 2.81
CA GLU A 331 10.06 2.06 3.55
C GLU A 331 10.63 2.34 4.95
N GLU A 332 10.44 3.56 5.47
CA GLU A 332 11.19 4.01 6.66
C GLU A 332 10.38 4.86 7.68
N VAL A 333 10.79 4.77 8.96
CA VAL A 333 10.33 5.66 10.04
C VAL A 333 11.53 6.32 10.70
N HIS A 334 11.44 7.63 10.88
CA HIS A 334 12.46 8.47 11.52
C HIS A 334 11.98 9.05 12.84
N LEU A 335 12.91 9.26 13.78
CA LEU A 335 12.76 10.25 14.83
C LEU A 335 13.33 11.57 14.33
N ILE A 336 12.48 12.56 14.10
CA ILE A 336 12.87 13.85 13.53
C ILE A 336 13.41 14.77 14.61
N GLU A 337 14.71 15.05 14.52
CA GLU A 337 15.46 15.89 15.44
C GLU A 337 15.95 17.18 14.77
N LYS A 338 16.27 18.17 15.62
CA LYS A 338 16.72 19.49 15.22
C LYS A 338 18.01 19.43 14.37
N GLY A 339 17.92 19.92 13.13
CA GLY A 339 19.06 20.12 12.23
C GLY A 339 19.64 18.84 11.63
N LYS A 340 19.00 17.69 11.82
CA LYS A 340 19.44 16.41 11.25
C LYS A 340 19.12 16.31 9.75
N ASN A 341 19.89 15.49 9.07
CA ASN A 341 19.74 15.16 7.65
C ASN A 341 19.40 13.67 7.53
N TYR A 342 18.19 13.34 7.08
CA TYR A 342 17.71 11.97 6.91
C TYR A 342 18.15 11.33 5.59
N GLY A 343 18.98 12.03 4.82
CA GLY A 343 19.84 11.44 3.81
C GLY A 343 19.21 11.16 2.46
N TRP A 344 17.89 11.27 2.28
CA TRP A 344 17.30 11.18 0.94
C TRP A 344 17.84 12.31 0.03
N ASN A 345 18.33 12.07 -1.19
CA ASN A 345 18.40 10.82 -1.97
C ASN A 345 19.79 10.17 -2.03
N ILE A 346 20.69 10.45 -1.08
CA ILE A 346 21.98 9.77 -0.94
C ILE A 346 21.72 8.32 -0.50
N ILE A 347 20.86 8.15 0.50
CA ILE A 347 20.39 6.87 1.05
C ILE A 347 18.87 6.72 0.88
N GLU A 348 18.41 5.47 0.98
CA GLU A 348 17.01 5.03 1.10
C GLU A 348 17.02 3.91 2.16
N GLY A 349 16.40 4.12 3.33
CA GLY A 349 16.67 3.30 4.50
C GLY A 349 18.13 3.43 4.97
N GLY A 350 18.68 2.35 5.52
CA GLY A 350 20.11 2.18 5.82
C GLY A 350 20.99 1.89 4.59
N HIS A 351 20.48 2.10 3.37
CA HIS A 351 21.10 1.63 2.13
C HIS A 351 21.41 2.76 1.15
N CYS A 352 22.48 2.60 0.37
CA CYS A 352 22.84 3.56 -0.66
C CYS A 352 21.83 3.60 -1.82
N TYR A 353 21.33 4.80 -2.13
CA TYR A 353 20.44 5.03 -3.28
C TYR A 353 21.19 5.70 -4.44
N LYS A 354 21.90 6.80 -4.17
CA LYS A 354 22.62 7.57 -5.20
C LYS A 354 23.97 8.10 -4.68
N PRO A 355 25.10 7.47 -5.05
CA PRO A 355 25.23 6.26 -5.89
C PRO A 355 24.61 5.02 -5.22
N VAL A 356 24.32 3.98 -5.99
CA VAL A 356 23.73 2.71 -5.49
C VAL A 356 24.66 1.91 -4.57
N GLU A 357 25.95 2.20 -4.58
CA GLU A 357 26.98 1.62 -3.71
C GLU A 357 28.02 2.69 -3.39
N GLY A 358 28.67 2.59 -2.22
CA GLY A 358 29.76 3.50 -1.84
C GLY A 358 29.35 4.96 -1.59
N CYS A 359 28.09 5.19 -1.23
CA CYS A 359 27.60 6.49 -0.78
C CYS A 359 28.22 6.89 0.58
N ASP A 360 28.22 8.20 0.88
CA ASP A 360 28.74 8.74 2.13
C ASP A 360 27.62 8.90 3.16
N PHE A 361 27.77 8.27 4.32
CA PHE A 361 26.85 8.35 5.46
C PHE A 361 27.22 9.47 6.46
N THR A 362 28.29 10.23 6.18
CA THR A 362 28.80 11.25 7.11
C THR A 362 27.76 12.33 7.39
N GLY A 363 27.28 12.39 8.64
CA GLY A 363 26.28 13.38 9.08
C GLY A 363 24.84 13.04 8.70
N LEU A 364 24.58 11.83 8.18
CA LEU A 364 23.23 11.33 7.95
C LEU A 364 22.69 10.65 9.21
N GLU A 365 21.39 10.82 9.47
CA GLU A 365 20.65 10.12 10.51
C GLU A 365 19.93 8.92 9.88
N LEU A 366 20.06 7.74 10.47
CA LEU A 366 19.44 6.51 9.98
C LEU A 366 18.02 6.35 10.54
N PRO A 367 17.12 5.67 9.82
CA PRO A 367 15.78 5.42 10.33
C PRO A 367 15.80 4.48 11.54
N VAL A 368 14.78 4.64 12.39
CA VAL A 368 14.49 3.74 13.51
C VAL A 368 13.67 2.53 13.07
N VAL A 369 13.07 2.56 11.89
CA VAL A 369 12.44 1.40 11.24
C VAL A 369 12.80 1.45 9.77
N GLU A 370 13.23 0.32 9.22
CA GLU A 370 13.21 0.07 7.78
C GLU A 370 12.59 -1.29 7.49
N TYR A 371 11.91 -1.42 6.35
CA TYR A 371 11.51 -2.71 5.79
C TYR A 371 11.48 -2.69 4.27
N SER A 372 11.68 -3.86 3.66
CA SER A 372 11.81 -3.97 2.21
C SER A 372 10.47 -3.92 1.47
N HIS A 373 10.49 -3.48 0.21
CA HIS A 373 9.32 -3.43 -0.69
C HIS A 373 8.65 -4.79 -0.97
N SER A 374 9.27 -5.90 -0.56
CA SER A 374 8.65 -7.23 -0.51
C SER A 374 7.67 -7.44 0.65
N LEU A 375 7.63 -6.54 1.65
CA LEU A 375 6.73 -6.58 2.80
C LEU A 375 5.64 -5.48 2.73
N GLY A 376 5.98 -4.29 2.25
CA GLY A 376 5.08 -3.15 2.07
C GLY A 376 5.75 -2.07 1.21
N GLN A 377 4.96 -1.24 0.53
CA GLN A 377 5.45 -0.35 -0.54
C GLN A 377 4.88 1.08 -0.46
N SER A 378 4.30 1.46 0.69
CA SER A 378 3.91 2.84 0.98
C SER A 378 3.59 3.00 2.46
N ILE A 379 4.58 3.38 3.27
CA ILE A 379 4.39 3.49 4.72
C ILE A 379 3.42 4.62 5.08
N THR A 380 2.56 4.35 6.06
CA THR A 380 1.62 5.30 6.62
C THR A 380 1.90 5.46 8.10
N GLY A 381 2.44 6.62 8.46
CA GLY A 381 2.71 6.99 9.85
C GLY A 381 1.44 7.12 10.68
N GLY A 382 1.61 6.99 12.00
CA GLY A 382 0.52 7.01 12.96
C GLY A 382 0.97 7.67 14.27
N PHE A 383 0.76 6.97 15.39
CA PHE A 383 0.88 7.53 16.73
C PHE A 383 1.57 6.58 17.69
N VAL A 384 2.28 7.13 18.68
CA VAL A 384 2.63 6.35 19.87
C VAL A 384 1.35 6.02 20.63
N TYR A 385 1.06 4.74 20.81
CA TYR A 385 -0.16 4.29 21.47
C TYR A 385 -0.10 4.64 22.97
N ARG A 386 -1.12 5.39 23.42
CA ARG A 386 -1.27 5.86 24.81
C ARG A 386 -2.61 5.45 25.44
N GLY A 387 -3.44 4.71 24.70
CA GLY A 387 -4.69 4.12 25.18
C GLY A 387 -4.48 3.01 26.21
N THR A 388 -5.59 2.44 26.67
CA THR A 388 -5.63 1.43 27.73
C THR A 388 -6.27 0.11 27.29
N ALA A 389 -6.98 0.08 26.16
CA ALA A 389 -7.59 -1.13 25.62
C ALA A 389 -6.56 -2.19 25.19
N ILE A 390 -5.37 -1.77 24.74
CA ILE A 390 -4.29 -2.68 24.28
C ILE A 390 -3.00 -2.45 25.10
N PRO A 391 -2.92 -2.92 26.37
CA PRO A 391 -1.79 -2.62 27.26
C PRO A 391 -0.39 -3.02 26.74
N SER A 392 -0.31 -4.04 25.88
CA SER A 392 0.96 -4.51 25.28
C SER A 392 1.58 -3.52 24.28
N LEU A 393 0.80 -2.57 23.77
CA LEU A 393 1.23 -1.56 22.80
C LEU A 393 1.55 -0.20 23.42
N VAL A 394 1.30 0.01 24.73
CA VAL A 394 1.53 1.31 25.38
C VAL A 394 2.99 1.74 25.23
N GLY A 395 3.21 2.89 24.60
CA GLY A 395 4.53 3.44 24.30
C GLY A 395 5.20 2.91 23.02
N ALA A 396 4.53 2.07 22.24
CA ALA A 396 4.97 1.71 20.89
C ALA A 396 4.39 2.67 19.85
N TYR A 397 5.19 3.07 18.86
CA TYR A 397 4.74 3.79 17.68
C TYR A 397 4.00 2.84 16.73
N ILE A 398 2.72 3.12 16.47
CA ILE A 398 1.85 2.33 15.61
C ILE A 398 1.79 2.98 14.24
N TYR A 399 2.02 2.17 13.20
CA TYR A 399 2.03 2.59 11.80
C TYR A 399 1.51 1.45 10.90
N ALA A 400 1.23 1.79 9.65
CA ALA A 400 0.70 0.87 8.65
C ALA A 400 1.49 0.93 7.35
N ASP A 401 1.17 0.05 6.41
CA ASP A 401 1.53 0.18 5.00
C ASP A 401 0.25 0.26 4.14
N TYR A 402 0.13 1.28 3.31
CA TYR A 402 -1.04 1.51 2.46
C TYR A 402 -1.19 0.44 1.38
N VAL A 403 -0.09 -0.12 0.84
CA VAL A 403 -0.14 -1.09 -0.25
C VAL A 403 -0.47 -2.49 0.28
N SER A 404 0.24 -2.97 1.30
CA SER A 404 0.03 -4.31 1.85
C SER A 404 -1.10 -4.38 2.89
N GLY A 405 -1.47 -3.27 3.53
CA GLY A 405 -2.49 -3.25 4.59
C GLY A 405 -2.00 -3.82 5.93
N LEU A 406 -0.69 -4.04 6.07
CA LEU A 406 -0.08 -4.53 7.30
C LEU A 406 -0.04 -3.44 8.38
N LEU A 407 -0.18 -3.87 9.64
CA LEU A 407 -0.03 -3.02 10.83
C LEU A 407 1.21 -3.43 11.60
N PHE A 408 1.95 -2.44 12.08
CA PHE A 408 3.21 -2.62 12.79
C PHE A 408 3.26 -1.80 14.08
N ALA A 409 4.15 -2.22 15.00
CA ALA A 409 4.50 -1.48 16.19
C ALA A 409 6.03 -1.41 16.35
N ALA A 410 6.58 -0.20 16.48
CA ALA A 410 7.98 0.05 16.77
C ALA A 410 8.17 0.56 18.21
N ARG A 411 9.28 0.19 18.84
CA ARG A 411 9.67 0.60 20.19
C ARG A 411 11.19 0.53 20.34
N PHE A 412 11.75 1.21 21.33
CA PHE A 412 13.13 0.96 21.74
C PHE A 412 13.21 -0.22 22.70
N GLY A 413 14.20 -1.08 22.51
CA GLY A 413 14.62 -2.10 23.46
C GLY A 413 15.26 -1.49 24.70
N ALA A 414 15.49 -2.30 25.73
CA ALA A 414 16.12 -1.87 26.97
C ALA A 414 17.59 -1.43 26.82
N ASP A 415 18.22 -1.78 25.69
CA ASP A 415 19.56 -1.37 25.26
C ASP A 415 19.55 -0.11 24.37
N GLY A 416 18.38 0.46 24.09
CA GLY A 416 18.23 1.61 23.19
C GLY A 416 18.23 1.26 21.69
N THR A 417 18.27 -0.02 21.32
CA THR A 417 18.11 -0.42 19.91
C THR A 417 16.65 -0.28 19.48
N PRO A 418 16.34 0.25 18.29
CA PRO A 418 14.98 0.22 17.80
C PRO A 418 14.59 -1.20 17.37
N ALA A 419 13.39 -1.62 17.72
CA ALA A 419 12.82 -2.91 17.39
C ALA A 419 11.36 -2.75 16.97
N TRP A 420 10.97 -3.40 15.88
CA TRP A 420 9.61 -3.35 15.36
C TRP A 420 9.08 -4.73 15.04
N THR A 421 7.76 -4.86 14.97
CA THR A 421 7.08 -6.13 14.68
C THR A 421 5.75 -5.90 13.99
N GLN A 422 5.32 -6.85 13.16
CA GLN A 422 3.96 -6.88 12.62
C GLN A 422 2.98 -7.25 13.74
N ILE A 423 1.97 -6.40 13.96
CA ILE A 423 0.93 -6.60 14.97
C ILE A 423 -0.42 -7.01 14.37
N GLY A 424 -0.61 -6.81 13.07
CA GLY A 424 -1.83 -7.18 12.35
C GLY A 424 -1.65 -7.18 10.85
N ASP A 425 -2.70 -7.61 10.17
CA ASP A 425 -2.93 -7.50 8.73
C ASP A 425 -4.41 -7.17 8.59
N THR A 426 -4.73 -6.15 7.81
CA THR A 426 -6.10 -5.60 7.74
C THR A 426 -6.78 -5.91 6.42
N GLY A 427 -6.01 -6.25 5.37
CA GLY A 427 -6.49 -6.21 3.98
C GLY A 427 -7.03 -4.84 3.52
N LYS A 428 -6.83 -3.77 4.29
CA LYS A 428 -7.34 -2.41 4.02
C LYS A 428 -6.21 -1.49 3.57
N LYS A 429 -6.56 -0.56 2.68
CA LYS A 429 -5.67 0.53 2.23
C LYS A 429 -5.67 1.64 3.28
N ILE A 430 -4.71 1.63 4.20
CA ILE A 430 -4.69 2.56 5.34
C ILE A 430 -4.12 3.90 4.90
N THR A 431 -4.92 4.97 4.90
CA THR A 431 -4.46 6.31 4.49
C THR A 431 -3.91 7.12 5.66
N SER A 432 -4.39 6.91 6.87
CA SER A 432 -3.93 7.59 8.08
C SER A 432 -4.49 6.93 9.34
N PHE A 433 -4.14 7.50 10.49
CA PHE A 433 -4.72 7.20 11.79
C PHE A 433 -5.37 8.47 12.35
N GLY A 434 -6.18 8.33 13.39
CA GLY A 434 -6.57 9.42 14.28
C GLY A 434 -6.41 8.99 15.73
N GLN A 435 -6.06 9.93 16.61
CA GLN A 435 -5.92 9.67 18.05
C GLN A 435 -7.04 10.37 18.83
N ARG A 436 -7.75 9.60 19.66
CA ARG A 436 -8.75 10.12 20.61
C ARG A 436 -8.06 10.72 21.84
N ALA A 437 -8.78 11.56 22.58
CA ALA A 437 -8.24 12.23 23.77
C ALA A 437 -7.85 11.27 24.92
N ASP A 438 -8.36 10.03 24.91
CA ASP A 438 -7.98 8.95 25.83
C ASP A 438 -6.78 8.11 25.35
N GLY A 439 -6.19 8.47 24.20
CA GLY A 439 -5.04 7.79 23.61
C GLY A 439 -5.37 6.57 22.76
N GLU A 440 -6.65 6.18 22.66
CA GLU A 440 -7.10 5.14 21.73
C GLU A 440 -6.99 5.61 20.27
N LEU A 441 -6.82 4.67 19.35
CA LEU A 441 -6.56 4.96 17.93
C LEU A 441 -7.72 4.52 17.03
N PHE A 442 -8.06 5.42 16.12
CA PHE A 442 -8.77 5.11 14.89
C PHE A 442 -7.78 4.86 13.74
N VAL A 443 -8.17 3.99 12.82
CA VAL A 443 -7.47 3.65 11.59
C VAL A 443 -8.39 4.05 10.43
N ILE A 444 -7.86 4.80 9.46
CA ILE A 444 -8.62 5.36 8.35
C ILE A 444 -8.32 4.57 7.07
N HIS A 445 -9.36 4.10 6.40
CA HIS A 445 -9.28 3.42 5.12
C HIS A 445 -9.81 4.30 3.99
N ALA A 446 -9.06 4.39 2.88
CA ALA A 446 -9.58 4.83 1.59
C ALA A 446 -8.75 4.19 0.46
N SER A 447 -9.33 4.07 -0.74
CA SER A 447 -8.66 3.48 -1.90
C SER A 447 -8.70 4.42 -3.10
N VAL A 448 -7.59 4.55 -3.84
CA VAL A 448 -7.58 5.25 -5.14
C VAL A 448 -8.46 4.58 -6.20
N PHE A 449 -8.71 3.26 -6.04
CA PHE A 449 -9.55 2.49 -6.94
C PHE A 449 -11.04 2.57 -6.58
N ASP A 450 -11.34 2.86 -5.30
CA ASP A 450 -12.70 3.15 -4.85
C ASP A 450 -12.69 4.32 -3.85
N PRO A 451 -12.62 5.57 -4.35
CA PRO A 451 -12.48 6.75 -3.50
C PRO A 451 -13.75 7.05 -2.70
N GLN A 452 -14.88 6.46 -3.07
CA GLN A 452 -16.18 6.69 -2.43
C GLN A 452 -16.50 5.69 -1.33
N LEU A 453 -15.62 4.71 -1.06
CA LEU A 453 -15.76 3.72 0.02
C LEU A 453 -14.75 3.96 1.16
N GLY A 454 -14.61 5.21 1.60
CA GLY A 454 -13.83 5.54 2.79
C GLY A 454 -14.50 5.04 4.08
N GLU A 455 -13.73 4.39 4.95
CA GLU A 455 -14.19 3.81 6.21
C GLU A 455 -13.27 4.21 7.38
N ILE A 456 -13.79 4.17 8.60
CA ILE A 456 -13.02 4.38 9.83
C ILE A 456 -13.19 3.16 10.73
N PHE A 457 -12.12 2.75 11.40
CA PHE A 457 -12.10 1.60 12.31
C PHE A 457 -11.47 2.00 13.63
N ARG A 458 -11.96 1.49 14.76
CA ARG A 458 -11.21 1.54 16.02
C ARG A 458 -10.22 0.37 16.06
N LEU A 459 -8.99 0.67 16.48
CA LEU A 459 -7.97 -0.34 16.77
C LEU A 459 -8.32 -1.03 18.09
N VAL A 460 -8.51 -2.35 18.07
CA VAL A 460 -8.91 -3.15 19.25
C VAL A 460 -7.99 -4.35 19.45
N PRO A 461 -7.94 -4.96 20.65
CA PRO A 461 -7.31 -6.26 20.83
C PRO A 461 -7.92 -7.30 19.89
N ALA A 462 -7.11 -8.19 19.31
CA ALA A 462 -7.63 -9.23 18.41
C ALA A 462 -8.58 -10.24 19.09
N VAL A 463 -8.54 -10.34 20.43
CA VAL A 463 -9.48 -11.16 21.21
C VAL A 463 -10.89 -10.55 21.32
N ASP A 464 -11.02 -9.24 21.09
CA ASP A 464 -12.28 -8.50 21.17
C ASP A 464 -12.93 -8.30 19.78
N ALA A 465 -12.22 -8.63 18.71
CA ALA A 465 -12.81 -8.77 17.39
C ALA A 465 -13.66 -10.05 17.29
N ALA A 466 -14.57 -10.08 16.32
CA ALA A 466 -15.27 -11.30 15.95
C ALA A 466 -14.24 -12.42 15.69
N PRO A 467 -14.48 -13.66 16.16
CA PRO A 467 -13.45 -14.69 16.19
C PRO A 467 -12.86 -14.88 14.80
N ALA A 468 -11.53 -14.71 14.73
CA ALA A 468 -10.78 -14.91 13.49
C ALA A 468 -11.15 -16.27 12.89
N GLY A 469 -11.35 -16.29 11.56
CA GLY A 469 -11.50 -17.53 10.83
C GLY A 469 -10.25 -18.41 10.92
N PRO A 470 -10.18 -19.52 10.16
CA PRO A 470 -8.91 -20.22 10.00
C PRO A 470 -7.79 -19.23 9.57
N THR A 471 -6.55 -19.53 9.94
CA THR A 471 -5.38 -18.75 9.49
C THR A 471 -4.86 -19.34 8.18
N PHE A 472 -4.61 -18.49 7.19
CA PHE A 472 -4.07 -18.91 5.90
C PHE A 472 -2.63 -19.44 6.08
N PRO A 473 -2.24 -20.52 5.37
CA PRO A 473 -0.89 -21.09 5.45
C PRO A 473 0.20 -20.09 5.07
N ARG A 474 1.27 -19.98 5.88
CA ARG A 474 2.39 -19.06 5.60
C ARG A 474 3.50 -19.68 4.77
N LYS A 475 3.59 -21.02 4.75
CA LYS A 475 4.50 -21.78 3.90
C LYS A 475 3.75 -22.69 2.94
N LEU A 476 4.33 -22.96 1.77
CA LEU A 476 3.79 -23.94 0.82
C LEU A 476 3.57 -25.33 1.47
N SER A 477 4.44 -25.72 2.41
CA SER A 477 4.32 -26.95 3.21
C SER A 477 3.10 -27.00 4.14
N GLU A 478 2.57 -25.85 4.54
CA GLU A 478 1.44 -25.74 5.46
C GLU A 478 0.10 -25.79 4.70
N THR A 479 0.11 -25.57 3.37
CA THR A 479 -1.11 -25.56 2.52
C THR A 479 -1.76 -26.94 2.35
N GLY A 480 -0.99 -28.03 2.51
CA GLY A 480 -1.45 -29.37 2.16
C GLY A 480 -1.74 -29.60 0.67
N CYS A 481 -1.49 -28.62 -0.22
CA CYS A 481 -1.75 -28.75 -1.65
C CYS A 481 -0.74 -29.67 -2.36
N TYR A 482 0.40 -29.97 -1.72
CA TYR A 482 1.47 -30.80 -2.24
C TYR A 482 1.91 -31.84 -1.20
N THR A 483 2.09 -33.08 -1.65
CA THR A 483 2.62 -34.19 -0.83
C THR A 483 4.15 -34.23 -0.82
N ASN A 484 4.79 -33.67 -1.86
CA ASN A 484 6.23 -33.47 -1.94
C ASN A 484 6.55 -32.12 -2.60
N LEU A 485 7.31 -31.26 -1.92
CA LEU A 485 7.72 -29.93 -2.41
C LEU A 485 8.99 -29.94 -3.27
N GLU A 486 9.79 -31.01 -3.22
CA GLU A 486 10.96 -31.17 -4.08
C GLU A 486 10.53 -31.44 -5.53
N THR A 487 9.49 -32.25 -5.71
CA THR A 487 8.91 -32.64 -7.01
C THR A 487 7.62 -31.90 -7.37
N LEU A 488 7.09 -31.05 -6.47
CA LEU A 488 5.77 -30.42 -6.59
C LEU A 488 4.65 -31.45 -6.86
N THR A 489 4.75 -32.64 -6.27
CA THR A 489 3.75 -33.70 -6.40
C THR A 489 2.44 -33.27 -5.74
N PRO A 490 1.33 -33.15 -6.49
CA PRO A 490 0.06 -32.67 -5.95
C PRO A 490 -0.48 -33.56 -4.83
N ALA A 491 -1.31 -32.96 -3.97
CA ALA A 491 -2.19 -33.71 -3.08
C ALA A 491 -3.48 -34.13 -3.78
N GLU A 492 -4.22 -35.06 -3.16
CA GLU A 492 -5.46 -35.60 -3.73
C GLU A 492 -6.51 -34.52 -4.02
N GLY A 493 -7.14 -34.62 -5.20
CA GLY A 493 -8.12 -33.66 -5.70
C GLY A 493 -7.54 -32.34 -6.22
N LEU A 494 -6.22 -32.28 -6.42
CA LEU A 494 -5.52 -31.23 -7.13
C LEU A 494 -5.08 -31.75 -8.51
N PHE A 495 -5.65 -31.22 -9.59
CA PHE A 495 -5.48 -31.72 -10.96
C PHE A 495 -4.51 -30.85 -11.75
N PRO A 496 -3.56 -31.42 -12.52
CA PRO A 496 -2.72 -30.62 -13.42
C PRO A 496 -3.55 -30.05 -14.58
N TYR A 497 -3.14 -28.91 -15.13
CA TYR A 497 -3.75 -28.34 -16.34
C TYR A 497 -2.77 -27.50 -17.16
N ALA A 498 -2.89 -27.54 -18.48
CA ALA A 498 -2.14 -26.71 -19.43
C ALA A 498 -2.97 -25.50 -19.89
N LEU A 499 -2.32 -24.52 -20.52
CA LEU A 499 -2.99 -23.42 -21.24
C LEU A 499 -2.79 -23.59 -22.74
N ASN A 500 -3.86 -23.45 -23.53
CA ASN A 500 -3.79 -23.46 -25.00
C ASN A 500 -2.91 -22.32 -25.58
N ALA A 501 -2.67 -21.27 -24.80
CA ALA A 501 -1.73 -20.20 -25.10
C ALA A 501 -1.00 -19.81 -23.80
N PRO A 502 0.18 -20.37 -23.52
CA PRO A 502 1.00 -19.92 -22.39
C PRO A 502 1.49 -18.49 -22.65
N LEU A 503 1.64 -17.73 -21.56
CA LEU A 503 2.33 -16.44 -21.61
C LEU A 503 3.83 -16.69 -21.80
N TRP A 504 4.56 -15.75 -22.41
CA TRP A 504 6.02 -15.78 -22.44
C TRP A 504 6.61 -15.14 -21.17
N HIS A 505 7.82 -15.59 -20.82
CA HIS A 505 8.20 -15.69 -19.42
C HIS A 505 9.71 -15.98 -19.23
N ASP A 506 10.58 -15.20 -19.88
CA ASP A 506 12.03 -15.03 -19.55
C ASP A 506 12.85 -16.31 -19.16
N GLY A 507 12.57 -17.45 -19.80
CA GLY A 507 13.34 -18.68 -19.65
C GLY A 507 13.07 -19.51 -18.39
N ALA A 508 11.91 -19.36 -17.75
CA ALA A 508 11.46 -20.32 -16.73
C ALA A 508 10.03 -20.82 -16.96
N ASP A 509 9.73 -21.92 -16.29
CA ASP A 509 8.68 -22.90 -16.52
C ASP A 509 7.62 -22.96 -15.39
N THR A 510 6.39 -23.45 -15.64
CA THR A 510 5.35 -23.58 -14.61
C THR A 510 4.98 -25.01 -14.36
N VAL A 511 4.77 -25.30 -13.08
CA VAL A 511 3.84 -26.35 -12.68
C VAL A 511 2.48 -25.72 -12.34
N ARG A 512 1.42 -26.11 -13.05
CA ARG A 512 0.04 -25.60 -12.92
C ARG A 512 -0.91 -26.65 -12.38
N HIS A 513 -1.77 -26.26 -11.44
CA HIS A 513 -2.80 -27.14 -10.90
C HIS A 513 -4.11 -26.41 -10.57
N ILE A 514 -5.22 -27.16 -10.54
CA ILE A 514 -6.55 -26.69 -10.17
C ILE A 514 -7.20 -27.64 -9.14
N ALA A 515 -7.85 -27.07 -8.12
CA ALA A 515 -8.78 -27.78 -7.23
C ALA A 515 -10.20 -27.27 -7.47
N LEU A 516 -11.15 -28.20 -7.59
CA LEU A 516 -12.57 -27.90 -7.77
C LEU A 516 -13.38 -28.30 -6.53
N PRO A 517 -14.44 -27.52 -6.20
CA PRO A 517 -15.32 -27.83 -5.08
C PRO A 517 -16.21 -29.06 -5.38
N PRO A 518 -16.75 -29.72 -4.33
CA PRO A 518 -17.69 -30.83 -4.47
C PRO A 518 -18.85 -30.54 -5.44
N ALA A 519 -19.27 -31.58 -6.16
CA ALA A 519 -20.40 -31.58 -7.10
C ALA A 519 -20.30 -30.62 -8.32
N THR A 520 -19.20 -29.89 -8.52
CA THR A 520 -19.01 -29.13 -9.76
C THR A 520 -18.44 -29.98 -10.88
N ALA A 521 -19.11 -29.99 -12.03
CA ALA A 521 -18.58 -30.49 -13.28
C ALA A 521 -18.17 -29.30 -14.16
N LEU A 522 -16.93 -29.28 -14.65
CA LEU A 522 -16.55 -28.37 -15.73
C LEU A 522 -17.04 -28.95 -17.05
N LEU A 523 -18.04 -28.30 -17.64
CA LEU A 523 -18.47 -28.59 -19.00
C LEU A 523 -17.66 -27.72 -19.97
N PRO A 524 -17.18 -28.26 -21.11
CA PRO A 524 -16.50 -27.47 -22.11
C PRO A 524 -17.47 -26.44 -22.73
N SER A 525 -17.12 -25.16 -22.66
CA SER A 525 -17.86 -24.03 -23.23
C SER A 525 -16.96 -23.18 -24.12
N THR A 526 -17.56 -22.53 -25.13
CA THR A 526 -16.86 -21.53 -25.97
C THR A 526 -16.74 -20.16 -25.31
N ASP A 527 -17.50 -19.93 -24.24
CA ASP A 527 -17.64 -18.64 -23.56
C ASP A 527 -16.59 -18.47 -22.44
N GLU A 528 -16.58 -17.31 -21.79
CA GLU A 528 -15.65 -17.03 -20.69
C GLU A 528 -15.88 -17.98 -19.50
N TRP A 529 -14.90 -18.84 -19.26
CA TRP A 529 -14.90 -19.75 -18.12
C TRP A 529 -14.72 -18.98 -16.80
N THR A 530 -15.58 -19.27 -15.83
CA THR A 530 -15.50 -18.76 -14.46
C THR A 530 -15.13 -19.88 -13.50
N ILE A 531 -14.26 -19.57 -12.53
CA ILE A 531 -13.93 -20.49 -11.44
C ILE A 531 -15.15 -20.56 -10.50
N PRO A 532 -15.66 -21.75 -10.12
CA PRO A 532 -16.76 -21.86 -9.15
C PRO A 532 -16.32 -21.44 -7.75
N GLU A 533 -17.24 -20.98 -6.91
CA GLU A 533 -16.95 -20.67 -5.50
C GLU A 533 -16.29 -21.85 -4.77
N GLY A 534 -15.17 -21.60 -4.09
CA GLY A 534 -14.33 -22.62 -3.46
C GLY A 534 -13.28 -23.25 -4.40
N GLY A 535 -13.32 -22.92 -5.70
CA GLY A 535 -12.31 -23.31 -6.68
C GLY A 535 -10.98 -22.59 -6.48
N LYS A 536 -9.88 -23.30 -6.73
CA LYS A 536 -8.50 -22.86 -6.45
C LYS A 536 -7.64 -23.13 -7.68
N VAL A 537 -6.95 -22.12 -8.18
CA VAL A 537 -5.95 -22.25 -9.26
C VAL A 537 -4.57 -21.94 -8.70
N ILE A 538 -3.58 -22.75 -9.07
CA ILE A 538 -2.22 -22.72 -8.53
C ILE A 538 -1.23 -22.69 -9.68
N LYS A 539 -0.29 -21.74 -9.62
CA LYS A 539 0.73 -21.52 -10.65
C LYS A 539 2.10 -21.40 -9.96
N THR A 540 2.96 -22.40 -10.14
CA THR A 540 4.29 -22.45 -9.50
C THR A 540 5.42 -22.25 -10.50
N PHE A 541 6.20 -21.23 -10.19
CA PHE A 541 7.41 -20.71 -10.79
C PHE A 541 8.58 -21.67 -10.71
N VAL A 542 9.13 -22.21 -11.80
CA VAL A 542 10.32 -23.07 -11.75
C VAL A 542 11.33 -22.72 -12.84
N TYR A 543 12.62 -22.62 -12.51
CA TYR A 543 13.69 -22.49 -13.50
C TYR A 543 14.42 -23.85 -13.63
N PRO A 544 14.43 -24.48 -14.83
CA PRO A 544 15.12 -25.75 -15.03
C PRO A 544 16.64 -25.55 -14.94
N ARG A 545 17.31 -26.37 -14.12
CA ARG A 545 18.76 -26.34 -13.99
C ARG A 545 19.41 -27.43 -14.85
N PRO A 546 20.70 -27.27 -15.25
CA PRO A 546 21.43 -28.28 -16.03
C PRO A 546 21.60 -29.65 -15.34
N ASP A 547 21.33 -29.75 -14.03
CA ASP A 547 21.33 -31.00 -13.26
C ASP A 547 19.97 -31.72 -13.24
N GLY A 548 18.97 -31.20 -13.99
CA GLY A 548 17.60 -31.71 -14.01
C GLY A 548 16.75 -31.27 -12.81
N SER A 549 17.27 -30.45 -11.90
CA SER A 549 16.50 -29.94 -10.76
C SER A 549 15.73 -28.67 -11.10
N LEU A 550 14.58 -28.49 -10.44
CA LEU A 550 13.73 -27.30 -10.61
C LEU A 550 13.98 -26.30 -9.47
N LEU A 551 14.55 -25.14 -9.81
CA LEU A 551 14.64 -24.00 -8.90
C LEU A 551 13.26 -23.35 -8.80
N LYS A 552 12.54 -23.55 -7.69
CA LYS A 552 11.27 -22.83 -7.48
C LYS A 552 11.55 -21.34 -7.25
N LEU A 553 10.90 -20.50 -8.05
CA LEU A 553 10.94 -19.05 -7.94
C LEU A 553 9.83 -18.55 -7.02
N GLU A 554 8.58 -18.99 -7.26
CA GLU A 554 7.40 -18.46 -6.57
C GLU A 554 6.18 -19.38 -6.77
N THR A 555 5.30 -19.55 -5.78
CA THR A 555 3.98 -20.19 -5.99
C THR A 555 2.89 -19.16 -5.77
N ARG A 556 2.01 -19.01 -6.76
CA ARG A 556 0.88 -18.09 -6.70
C ARG A 556 -0.44 -18.86 -6.72
N PHE A 557 -1.38 -18.39 -5.91
CA PHE A 557 -2.70 -18.97 -5.69
C PHE A 557 -3.75 -17.96 -6.15
N ILE A 558 -4.83 -18.47 -6.75
CA ILE A 558 -6.03 -17.72 -7.09
C ILE A 558 -7.20 -18.51 -6.53
N ILE A 559 -8.01 -17.90 -5.68
CA ILE A 559 -9.06 -18.54 -4.90
C ILE A 559 -10.36 -17.81 -5.18
N GLN A 560 -11.32 -18.50 -5.78
CA GLN A 560 -12.68 -17.99 -5.87
C GLN A 560 -13.37 -18.16 -4.51
N ARG A 561 -13.76 -17.05 -3.89
CA ARG A 561 -14.57 -17.00 -2.67
C ARG A 561 -15.94 -16.38 -2.97
N ALA A 562 -16.85 -16.44 -2.00
CA ALA A 562 -18.16 -15.78 -2.07
C ALA A 562 -18.03 -14.24 -2.17
N ASP A 563 -16.97 -13.66 -1.58
CA ASP A 563 -16.66 -12.23 -1.60
C ASP A 563 -15.86 -11.77 -2.83
N GLY A 564 -15.46 -12.69 -3.72
CA GLY A 564 -14.69 -12.39 -4.93
C GLY A 564 -13.49 -13.31 -5.15
N ILE A 565 -12.61 -12.93 -6.06
CA ILE A 565 -11.32 -13.61 -6.29
C ILE A 565 -10.27 -13.02 -5.35
N ARG A 566 -9.47 -13.87 -4.70
CA ARG A 566 -8.26 -13.49 -3.94
C ARG A 566 -7.04 -14.25 -4.42
#